data_AF-A0A0P0VJ89-F1
#
_entry.id   AF-A0A0P0VJ89-F1
#
_cell.length_a   1.000
_cell.length_b   1.000
_cell.length_c   1.000
_cell.angle_alpha   90.00
_cell.angle_beta   90.00
_cell.angle_gamma   90.00
#
_symmetry.space_group_name_H-M   'P 1'
#
loop_
_entity.id
_entity.type
_entity.pdbx_description
1 polymer ?
#
loop_
_entity_poly.entity_id
_entity_poly.type
_entity_poly.pdbx_seq_one_letter_code
_entity_poly.pdbx_strand_id
1 'polypeptide(L)'
;QYGHLPIEVAALCGARKDVETLFPVTSRIPCVHDWTVDGIINYAKSLPDVKDEEFCEAMLDMGKFQGREAVKNKDYRGAMHIYTKAIALNTRDASLFSNRSLCWLKLGEGEKALIDAEACRMMQPNWPEACYRQGAALMLLKDYKNACSSFLDGLKLEPENVKMNNALRLCLVQRKV
;
A
#
# COMPACT_ATOMS: atom_id res chain seq x y z
N GLN A 1 -0.19 -14.93 17.35
CA GLN A 1 1.13 -14.94 16.68
C GLN A 1 1.85 -16.17 17.15
N TYR A 2 2.05 -17.17 16.28
CA TYR A 2 2.88 -18.32 16.64
C TYR A 2 4.32 -17.80 16.70
N GLY A 3 4.88 -17.65 17.90
CA GLY A 3 6.29 -17.32 18.05
C GLY A 3 7.14 -18.44 17.45
N HIS A 4 8.26 -18.08 16.85
CA HIS A 4 9.23 -19.05 16.35
C HIS A 4 9.71 -19.96 17.49
N LEU A 5 9.83 -21.26 17.20
CA LEU A 5 10.47 -22.21 18.11
C LEU A 5 11.94 -21.82 18.33
N PRO A 6 12.55 -22.14 19.50
CA PRO A 6 13.94 -21.82 19.76
C PRO A 6 14.91 -22.29 18.65
N ILE A 7 14.63 -23.45 18.04
CA ILE A 7 15.44 -23.99 16.96
C ILE A 7 15.34 -23.16 15.67
N GLU A 8 14.17 -22.59 15.37
CA GLU A 8 13.96 -21.73 14.20
C GLU A 8 14.71 -20.41 14.39
N VAL A 9 14.64 -19.82 15.59
CA VAL A 9 15.39 -18.60 15.92
C VAL A 9 16.91 -18.84 15.79
N ALA A 10 17.41 -19.95 16.34
CA ALA A 10 18.82 -20.32 16.20
C ALA A 10 19.24 -20.45 14.72
N ALA A 11 18.40 -21.07 13.89
CA ALA A 11 18.66 -21.22 12.46
C ALA A 11 18.62 -19.89 11.70
N LEU A 12 17.62 -19.03 11.98
CA LEU A 12 17.49 -17.68 11.41
C LEU A 12 18.67 -16.76 11.79
N CYS A 13 19.22 -16.91 12.99
CA CYS A 13 20.42 -16.18 13.43
C CYS A 13 21.73 -16.78 12.92
N GLY A 14 21.72 -17.89 12.17
CA GLY A 14 22.92 -18.57 11.69
C GLY A 14 23.72 -19.30 12.78
N ALA A 15 23.13 -19.54 13.95
CA ALA A 15 23.77 -20.16 15.10
C ALA A 15 23.72 -21.70 15.02
N ARG A 16 24.53 -22.30 14.12
CA ARG A 16 24.53 -23.75 13.87
C ARG A 16 24.64 -24.60 15.14
N LYS A 17 25.55 -24.25 16.06
CA LYS A 17 25.77 -25.01 17.31
C LYS A 17 24.52 -25.07 18.18
N ASP A 18 23.75 -24.00 18.18
CA ASP A 18 22.50 -23.93 18.94
C ASP A 18 21.43 -24.79 18.28
N VAL A 19 21.37 -24.82 16.94
CA VAL A 19 20.51 -25.75 16.17
C VAL A 19 20.85 -27.20 16.49
N GLU A 20 22.14 -27.58 16.48
CA GLU A 20 22.61 -28.93 16.80
C GLU A 20 22.22 -29.33 18.23
N THR A 21 22.30 -28.40 19.18
CA THR A 21 21.93 -28.63 20.59
C THR A 21 20.42 -28.79 20.76
N LEU A 22 19.62 -28.01 20.03
CA LEU A 22 18.16 -28.02 20.14
C LEU A 22 17.49 -29.13 19.31
N PHE A 23 18.14 -29.59 18.23
CA PHE A 23 17.61 -30.60 17.32
C PHE A 23 17.10 -31.88 18.01
N PRO A 24 17.84 -32.55 18.91
CA PRO A 24 17.36 -33.79 19.54
C PRO A 24 16.21 -33.58 20.52
N VAL A 25 15.99 -32.35 21.02
CA VAL A 25 14.94 -32.03 22.01
C VAL A 25 13.73 -31.32 21.40
N THR A 26 13.73 -31.05 20.09
CA THR A 26 12.66 -30.32 19.41
C THR A 26 11.85 -31.26 18.51
N SER A 27 10.52 -31.22 18.64
CA SER A 27 9.62 -31.96 17.75
C SER A 27 9.69 -31.44 16.32
N ARG A 28 9.51 -32.33 15.34
CA ARG A 28 9.56 -32.00 13.92
C ARG A 28 8.56 -30.92 13.55
N ILE A 29 9.03 -29.89 12.86
CA ILE A 29 8.21 -28.78 12.35
C ILE A 29 7.62 -29.18 10.98
N PRO A 30 6.29 -29.18 10.80
CA PRO A 30 5.65 -29.66 9.56
C PRO A 30 6.09 -28.97 8.26
N CYS A 31 6.45 -27.68 8.31
CA CYS A 31 6.88 -26.92 7.13
C CYS A 31 8.32 -27.22 6.68
N VAL A 32 9.12 -27.91 7.49
CA VAL A 32 10.50 -28.27 7.16
C VAL A 32 10.54 -29.69 6.59
N HIS A 33 10.61 -29.79 5.27
CA HIS A 33 10.60 -31.08 4.55
C HIS A 33 11.87 -31.91 4.77
N ASP A 34 13.04 -31.26 4.77
CA ASP A 34 14.31 -31.88 5.15
C ASP A 34 14.56 -31.67 6.64
N TRP A 35 14.19 -32.65 7.47
CA TRP A 35 14.34 -32.56 8.93
C TRP A 35 15.72 -33.04 9.39
N THR A 36 16.74 -32.35 8.91
CA THR A 36 18.13 -32.46 9.34
C THR A 36 18.62 -31.09 9.80
N VAL A 37 19.75 -31.01 10.51
CA VAL A 37 20.34 -29.71 10.89
C VAL A 37 20.58 -28.84 9.67
N ASP A 38 21.10 -29.41 8.57
CA ASP A 38 21.33 -28.68 7.32
C ASP A 38 20.02 -28.30 6.64
N GLY A 39 19.02 -29.18 6.63
CA GLY A 39 17.70 -28.90 6.09
C GLY A 39 16.98 -27.76 6.82
N ILE A 40 17.07 -27.70 8.15
CA ILE A 40 16.53 -26.60 8.98
C ILE A 40 17.26 -25.29 8.68
N ILE A 41 18.59 -25.31 8.60
CA ILE A 41 19.40 -24.12 8.28
C ILE A 41 19.10 -23.63 6.86
N ASN A 42 18.97 -24.54 5.89
CA ASN A 42 18.66 -24.19 4.51
C ASN A 42 17.24 -23.64 4.38
N TYR A 43 16.28 -24.21 5.11
CA TYR A 43 14.93 -23.66 5.21
C TYR A 43 14.95 -22.25 5.80
N ALA A 44 15.64 -22.03 6.91
CA ALA A 44 15.76 -20.70 7.53
C ALA A 44 16.41 -19.68 6.59
N LYS A 45 17.42 -20.08 5.82
CA LYS A 45 18.05 -19.24 4.78
C LYS A 45 17.15 -18.94 3.58
N SER A 46 16.18 -19.82 3.29
CA SER A 46 15.19 -19.60 2.23
C SER A 46 14.05 -18.70 2.67
N LEU A 47 13.86 -18.54 3.99
CA LEU A 47 12.90 -17.58 4.52
C LEU A 47 13.44 -16.15 4.28
N PRO A 48 12.55 -15.18 4.03
CA PRO A 48 12.93 -13.78 4.07
C PRO A 48 13.61 -13.45 5.40
N ASP A 49 14.62 -12.57 5.39
CA ASP A 49 15.21 -12.08 6.63
C ASP A 49 14.15 -11.25 7.37
N VAL A 50 13.67 -11.76 8.51
CA VAL A 50 12.66 -11.10 9.35
C VAL A 50 13.10 -9.67 9.70
N LYS A 51 14.41 -9.43 9.87
CA LYS A 51 14.92 -8.08 10.14
C LYS A 51 14.77 -7.15 8.95
N ASP A 52 14.88 -7.66 7.73
CA ASP A 52 14.68 -6.89 6.51
C ASP A 52 13.20 -6.57 6.29
N GLU A 53 12.29 -7.52 6.60
CA GLU A 53 10.84 -7.28 6.58
C GLU A 53 10.42 -6.23 7.62
N GLU A 54 10.84 -6.38 8.88
CA GLU A 54 10.57 -5.40 9.95
C GLU A 54 11.15 -4.02 9.62
N PHE A 55 12.35 -3.98 9.02
CA PHE A 55 12.96 -2.74 8.58
C PHE A 55 12.18 -2.10 7.42
N CYS A 56 11.77 -2.88 6.42
CA CYS A 56 10.95 -2.40 5.31
C CYS A 56 9.60 -1.85 5.80
N GLU A 57 8.96 -2.52 6.76
CA GLU A 57 7.69 -2.06 7.34
C GLU A 57 7.89 -0.77 8.15
N ALA A 58 8.94 -0.67 8.96
CA ALA A 58 9.26 0.56 9.69
C ALA A 58 9.53 1.74 8.74
N MET A 59 10.24 1.50 7.64
CA MET A 59 10.47 2.50 6.59
C MET A 59 9.18 2.89 5.86
N LEU A 60 8.29 1.93 5.62
CA LEU A 60 6.98 2.15 5.03
C LEU A 60 6.10 3.03 5.92
N ASP A 61 6.00 2.72 7.20
CA ASP A 61 5.25 3.49 8.18
C ASP A 61 5.79 4.90 8.37
N MET A 62 7.12 5.04 8.41
CA MET A 62 7.78 6.35 8.43
C MET A 62 7.44 7.15 7.17
N GLY A 63 7.48 6.52 5.99
CA GLY A 63 7.09 7.15 4.73
C GLY A 63 5.63 7.60 4.71
N LYS A 64 4.71 6.78 5.22
CA LYS A 64 3.28 7.14 5.37
C LYS A 64 3.10 8.35 6.29
N PHE A 65 3.81 8.39 7.42
CA PHE A 65 3.76 9.50 8.36
C PHE A 65 4.31 10.79 7.74
N GLN A 66 5.54 10.76 7.22
CA GLN A 66 6.18 11.92 6.60
C GLN A 66 5.40 12.45 5.39
N GLY A 67 4.83 11.55 4.56
CA GLY A 67 3.99 11.93 3.43
C GLY A 67 2.75 12.71 3.89
N ARG A 68 2.08 12.27 4.96
CA ARG A 68 0.93 12.98 5.53
C ARG A 68 1.30 14.36 6.06
N GLU A 69 2.41 14.47 6.77
CA GLU A 69 2.90 15.76 7.28
C GLU A 69 3.29 16.72 6.15
N ALA A 70 3.92 16.22 5.09
CA ALA A 70 4.22 17.02 3.90
C ALA A 70 2.94 17.52 3.21
N VAL A 71 1.91 16.68 3.05
CA VAL A 71 0.59 17.09 2.52
C VAL A 71 -0.06 18.17 3.40
N LYS A 72 -0.01 18.01 4.73
CA LYS A 72 -0.53 19.00 5.69
C LYS A 72 0.17 20.34 5.55
N ASN A 73 1.48 20.31 5.30
CA ASN A 73 2.30 21.50 5.03
C ASN A 73 2.18 22.02 3.58
N LYS A 74 1.29 21.43 2.76
CA LYS A 74 1.07 21.73 1.34
C LYS A 74 2.32 21.53 0.46
N ASP A 75 3.31 20.79 0.94
CA ASP A 75 4.45 20.35 0.14
C ASP A 75 4.07 19.09 -0.66
N TYR A 76 3.25 19.30 -1.69
CA TYR A 76 2.75 18.20 -2.52
C TYR A 76 3.87 17.54 -3.35
N ARG A 77 4.92 18.29 -3.73
CA ARG A 77 6.05 17.74 -4.47
C ARG A 77 6.89 16.84 -3.57
N GLY A 78 7.23 17.28 -2.36
CA GLY A 78 7.92 16.47 -1.36
C GLY A 78 7.10 15.24 -0.97
N ALA A 79 5.81 15.42 -0.67
CA ALA A 79 4.89 14.32 -0.35
C ALA A 79 4.83 13.26 -1.46
N MET A 80 4.73 13.70 -2.73
CA MET A 80 4.75 12.78 -3.88
C MET A 80 6.04 11.95 -3.95
N HIS A 81 7.21 12.53 -3.64
CA HIS A 81 8.48 11.80 -3.65
C HIS A 81 8.51 10.77 -2.52
N ILE A 82 8.02 11.13 -1.34
CA ILE A 82 7.91 10.23 -0.19
C ILE A 82 7.00 9.05 -0.52
N TYR A 83 5.77 9.32 -1.03
CA TYR A 83 4.85 8.26 -1.41
C TYR A 83 5.39 7.38 -2.55
N THR A 84 6.15 7.94 -3.49
CA THR A 84 6.78 7.14 -4.55
C THR A 84 7.79 6.15 -3.98
N LYS A 85 8.61 6.55 -3.00
CA LYS A 85 9.52 5.63 -2.30
C LYS A 85 8.75 4.59 -1.49
N ALA A 86 7.70 4.99 -0.78
CA ALA A 86 6.86 4.07 0.00
C ALA A 86 6.17 3.02 -0.89
N ILE A 87 5.68 3.40 -2.07
CA ILE A 87 5.08 2.47 -3.05
C ILE A 87 6.11 1.46 -3.55
N ALA A 88 7.39 1.84 -3.67
CA ALA A 88 8.44 0.90 -4.04
C ALA A 88 8.70 -0.17 -2.96
N LEU A 89 8.41 0.12 -1.69
CA LEU A 89 8.47 -0.84 -0.58
C LEU A 89 7.22 -1.73 -0.53
N ASN A 90 6.04 -1.16 -0.80
CA ASN A 90 4.79 -1.92 -0.83
C ASN A 90 3.87 -1.45 -1.96
N THR A 91 3.83 -2.24 -3.03
CA THR A 91 3.04 -1.96 -4.24
C THR A 91 1.56 -2.29 -4.09
N ARG A 92 1.14 -2.89 -2.97
CA ARG A 92 -0.24 -3.33 -2.71
C ARG A 92 -0.99 -2.45 -1.72
N ASP A 93 -0.35 -1.41 -1.20
CA ASP A 93 -1.01 -0.46 -0.30
C ASP A 93 -1.72 0.64 -1.10
N ALA A 94 -3.02 0.44 -1.35
CA ALA A 94 -3.84 1.39 -2.09
C ALA A 94 -3.89 2.80 -1.46
N SER A 95 -3.64 2.94 -0.14
CA SER A 95 -3.65 4.24 0.52
C SER A 95 -2.50 5.13 0.04
N LEU A 96 -1.35 4.54 -0.30
CA LEU A 96 -0.18 5.27 -0.82
C LEU A 96 -0.48 5.86 -2.20
N PHE A 97 -1.10 5.06 -3.09
CA PHE A 97 -1.53 5.53 -4.41
C PHE A 97 -2.59 6.62 -4.29
N SER A 98 -3.55 6.50 -3.36
CA SER A 98 -4.59 7.50 -3.16
C SER A 98 -4.03 8.83 -2.67
N ASN A 99 -3.05 8.77 -1.77
CA ASN A 99 -2.35 9.95 -1.27
C ASN A 99 -1.42 10.56 -2.33
N ARG A 100 -0.75 9.75 -3.16
CA ARG A 100 0.06 10.27 -4.27
C ARG A 100 -0.81 10.87 -5.37
N SER A 101 -1.96 10.27 -5.69
CA SER A 101 -2.99 10.82 -6.57
C SER A 101 -3.45 12.19 -6.09
N LEU A 102 -3.70 12.36 -4.77
CA LEU A 102 -3.99 13.68 -4.19
C LEU A 102 -2.87 14.69 -4.48
N CYS A 103 -1.61 14.30 -4.30
CA CYS A 103 -0.47 15.17 -4.58
C CYS A 103 -0.42 15.56 -6.07
N TRP A 104 -0.63 14.61 -6.99
CA TRP A 104 -0.70 14.88 -8.42
C TRP A 104 -1.81 15.85 -8.80
N LEU A 105 -3.01 15.69 -8.23
CA LEU A 105 -4.13 16.61 -8.43
C LEU A 105 -3.77 18.03 -8.00
N LYS A 106 -3.08 18.18 -6.87
CA LYS A 106 -2.64 19.49 -6.35
C LYS A 106 -1.51 20.11 -7.18
N LEU A 107 -0.75 19.30 -7.90
CA LEU A 107 0.30 19.72 -8.83
C LEU A 107 -0.22 19.97 -10.26
N GLY A 108 -1.50 19.69 -10.55
CA GLY A 108 -2.07 19.86 -11.89
C GLY A 108 -1.79 18.69 -12.85
N GLU A 109 -1.26 17.58 -12.35
CA GLU A 109 -0.81 16.43 -13.13
C GLU A 109 -1.95 15.39 -13.27
N GLY A 110 -2.98 15.74 -14.04
CA GLY A 110 -4.22 14.95 -14.14
C GLY A 110 -4.03 13.50 -14.60
N GLU A 111 -3.16 13.25 -15.57
CA GLU A 111 -2.91 11.89 -16.09
C GLU A 111 -2.27 10.99 -15.03
N LYS A 112 -1.28 11.51 -14.29
CA LYS A 112 -0.61 10.77 -13.22
C LYS A 112 -1.56 10.52 -12.04
N ALA A 113 -2.40 11.50 -11.72
CA ALA A 113 -3.44 11.35 -10.72
C ALA A 113 -4.45 10.24 -11.08
N LEU A 114 -4.81 10.15 -12.37
CA LEU A 114 -5.74 9.15 -12.88
C LEU A 114 -5.15 7.73 -12.76
N ILE A 115 -3.91 7.53 -13.22
CA ILE A 115 -3.21 6.24 -13.11
C ILE A 115 -3.20 5.74 -11.65
N ASP A 116 -2.83 6.60 -10.71
CA ASP A 116 -2.81 6.24 -9.29
C ASP A 116 -4.23 5.94 -8.75
N ALA A 117 -5.24 6.70 -9.18
CA ALA A 117 -6.63 6.47 -8.75
C ALA A 117 -7.20 5.16 -9.29
N GLU A 118 -6.89 4.80 -10.53
CA GLU A 118 -7.29 3.52 -11.14
C GLU A 118 -6.61 2.35 -10.45
N ALA A 119 -5.32 2.48 -10.10
CA ALA A 119 -4.64 1.49 -9.27
C ALA A 119 -5.34 1.32 -7.91
N CYS A 120 -5.71 2.41 -7.22
CA CYS A 120 -6.50 2.33 -5.99
C CYS A 120 -7.81 1.56 -6.19
N ARG A 121 -8.53 1.87 -7.26
CA ARG A 121 -9.84 1.26 -7.55
C ARG A 121 -9.73 -0.23 -7.89
N MET A 122 -8.63 -0.63 -8.54
CA MET A 122 -8.33 -2.03 -8.78
C MET A 122 -8.02 -2.79 -7.49
N MET A 123 -7.25 -2.20 -6.58
CA MET A 123 -6.88 -2.81 -5.29
C MET A 123 -8.02 -2.83 -4.27
N GLN A 124 -8.82 -1.77 -4.22
CA GLN A 124 -9.93 -1.61 -3.29
C GLN A 124 -11.19 -1.11 -4.03
N PRO A 125 -11.91 -2.00 -4.73
CA PRO A 125 -13.07 -1.62 -5.53
C PRO A 125 -14.24 -1.05 -4.71
N ASN A 126 -14.29 -1.38 -3.41
CA ASN A 126 -15.31 -0.91 -2.48
C ASN A 126 -14.86 0.31 -1.66
N TRP A 127 -13.79 1.01 -2.06
CA TRP A 127 -13.30 2.19 -1.35
C TRP A 127 -13.77 3.49 -2.04
N PRO A 128 -14.74 4.23 -1.46
CA PRO A 128 -15.33 5.40 -2.10
C PRO A 128 -14.28 6.46 -2.46
N GLU A 129 -13.26 6.67 -1.62
CA GLU A 129 -12.23 7.68 -1.86
C GLU A 129 -11.44 7.42 -3.17
N ALA A 130 -11.29 6.16 -3.60
CA ALA A 130 -10.68 5.82 -4.89
C ALA A 130 -11.53 6.33 -6.08
N CYS A 131 -12.85 6.16 -6.02
CA CYS A 131 -13.79 6.73 -7.00
C CYS A 131 -13.72 8.26 -7.02
N TYR A 132 -13.60 8.90 -5.86
CA TYR A 132 -13.43 10.36 -5.78
C TYR A 132 -12.12 10.81 -6.43
N ARG A 133 -10.99 10.13 -6.14
CA ARG A 133 -9.69 10.44 -6.77
C ARG A 133 -9.77 10.33 -8.29
N GLN A 134 -10.38 9.26 -8.80
CA GLN A 134 -10.56 9.04 -10.23
C GLN A 134 -11.40 10.14 -10.87
N GLY A 135 -12.56 10.46 -10.29
CA GLY A 135 -13.42 11.52 -10.77
C GLY A 135 -12.74 12.90 -10.74
N ALA A 136 -11.97 13.20 -9.70
CA ALA A 136 -11.22 14.46 -9.60
C ALA A 136 -10.10 14.55 -10.65
N ALA A 137 -9.42 13.45 -10.96
CA ALA A 137 -8.41 13.40 -12.02
C ALA A 137 -9.04 13.62 -13.40
N LEU A 138 -10.18 12.97 -13.68
CA LEU A 138 -10.93 13.15 -14.92
C LEU A 138 -11.50 14.57 -15.06
N MET A 139 -11.93 15.20 -13.96
CA MET A 139 -12.31 16.62 -13.95
C MET A 139 -11.16 17.52 -14.40
N LEU A 140 -9.95 17.27 -13.91
CA LEU A 140 -8.75 18.02 -14.27
C LEU A 140 -8.38 17.82 -15.75
N LEU A 141 -8.59 16.61 -16.27
CA LEU A 141 -8.43 16.28 -17.69
C LEU A 141 -9.60 16.72 -18.57
N LYS A 142 -10.62 17.37 -17.99
CA LYS A 142 -11.86 17.81 -18.65
C LYS A 142 -12.68 16.67 -19.29
N ASP A 143 -12.47 15.43 -18.87
CA ASP A 143 -13.31 14.29 -19.21
C ASP A 143 -14.51 14.22 -18.27
N TYR A 144 -15.44 15.16 -18.45
CA TYR A 144 -16.59 15.29 -17.57
C TYR A 144 -17.53 14.08 -17.64
N LYS A 145 -17.58 13.37 -18.77
CA LYS A 145 -18.45 12.19 -18.90
C LYS A 145 -17.98 11.09 -17.95
N ASN A 146 -16.70 10.73 -18.00
CA ASN A 146 -16.15 9.69 -17.16
C ASN A 146 -15.97 10.15 -15.69
N ALA A 147 -15.72 11.45 -15.46
CA ALA A 147 -15.67 12.02 -14.11
C ALA A 147 -17.01 11.84 -13.38
N CYS A 148 -18.12 12.19 -14.03
CA CYS A 148 -19.46 12.04 -13.48
C CYS A 148 -19.78 10.56 -13.20
N SER A 149 -19.38 9.64 -14.09
CA SER A 149 -19.53 8.20 -13.85
C SER A 149 -18.77 7.75 -12.61
N SER A 150 -17.53 8.22 -12.44
CA SER A 150 -16.69 7.87 -11.28
C SER A 150 -17.29 8.39 -9.97
N PHE A 151 -17.81 9.62 -9.94
CA PHE A 151 -18.48 10.15 -8.74
C PHE A 151 -19.78 9.40 -8.44
N LEU A 152 -20.57 9.03 -9.45
CA LEU A 152 -21.77 8.22 -9.27
C LEU A 152 -21.45 6.84 -8.70
N ASP A 153 -20.37 6.20 -9.15
CA ASP A 153 -19.92 4.92 -8.57
C ASP A 153 -19.51 5.06 -7.10
N GLY A 154 -18.81 6.15 -6.75
CA GLY A 154 -18.49 6.46 -5.35
C GLY A 154 -19.74 6.69 -4.49
N LEU A 155 -20.74 7.40 -5.02
CA LEU A 155 -22.01 7.63 -4.33
C LEU A 155 -22.89 6.37 -4.21
N LYS A 156 -22.72 5.35 -5.06
CA LYS A 156 -23.35 4.04 -4.82
C LYS A 156 -22.79 3.36 -3.57
N LEU A 157 -21.50 3.56 -3.28
CA LEU A 157 -20.83 3.00 -2.10
C LEU A 157 -21.11 3.84 -0.85
N GLU A 158 -21.15 5.17 -0.99
CA GLU A 158 -21.41 6.11 0.11
C GLU A 158 -22.37 7.24 -0.34
N PRO A 159 -23.70 7.00 -0.30
CA PRO A 159 -24.71 7.93 -0.84
C PRO A 159 -24.69 9.34 -0.23
N GLU A 160 -24.39 9.43 1.07
CA GLU A 160 -24.40 10.69 1.83
C GLU A 160 -23.05 11.43 1.78
N ASN A 161 -22.11 11.01 0.91
CA ASN A 161 -20.81 11.68 0.80
C ASN A 161 -20.97 13.09 0.20
N VAL A 162 -20.96 14.11 1.06
CA VAL A 162 -21.13 15.53 0.69
C VAL A 162 -20.07 15.99 -0.32
N LYS A 163 -18.83 15.54 -0.15
CA LYS A 163 -17.69 15.91 -1.01
C LYS A 163 -17.88 15.38 -2.44
N MET A 164 -18.36 14.14 -2.60
CA MET A 164 -18.69 13.58 -3.91
C MET A 164 -19.93 14.21 -4.54
N ASN A 165 -20.98 14.46 -3.75
CA ASN A 165 -22.18 15.15 -4.23
C ASN A 165 -21.84 16.53 -4.82
N ASN A 166 -20.99 17.29 -4.13
CA ASN A 166 -20.52 18.59 -4.64
C ASN A 166 -19.67 18.43 -5.91
N ALA A 167 -18.79 17.44 -5.97
CA ALA A 167 -17.98 17.18 -7.15
C ALA A 167 -18.82 16.75 -8.37
N LEU A 168 -19.85 15.92 -8.16
CA LEU A 168 -20.80 15.53 -9.19
C LEU A 168 -21.60 16.73 -9.71
N ARG A 169 -22.07 17.62 -8.83
CA ARG A 169 -22.76 18.86 -9.23
C ARG A 169 -21.86 19.73 -10.12
N LEU A 170 -20.61 19.93 -9.72
CA LEU A 170 -19.63 20.68 -10.54
C LEU A 170 -19.38 20.00 -11.89
N CYS A 171 -19.22 18.68 -11.91
CA CYS A 171 -19.07 17.89 -13.13
C CYS A 171 -20.25 18.08 -14.10
N LEU A 172 -21.49 18.01 -13.58
CA LEU A 172 -22.70 18.16 -14.38
C LEU A 172 -22.87 19.58 -14.96
N VAL A 173 -22.42 20.61 -14.25
CA VAL A 173 -22.39 21.98 -14.78
C VAL A 173 -21.40 22.08 -15.93
N GLN A 174 -20.18 21.59 -15.75
CA GLN A 174 -19.13 21.65 -16.79
C GLN A 174 -19.46 20.82 -18.02
N ARG A 175 -20.20 19.71 -17.88
CA ARG A 175 -20.63 18.87 -19.01
C ARG A 175 -21.65 19.56 -19.93
N LYS A 176 -22.35 20.59 -19.45
CA LYS A 176 -23.37 21.33 -20.24
C LYS A 176 -22.80 22.51 -21.03
N VAL A 177 -21.55 22.88 -20.77
CA VAL A 177 -20.82 23.96 -21.44
C VAL A 177 -20.02 23.37 -22.60
#